data_AF-A0A7Z9VDG1-F1
#
_entry.id   AF-A0A7Z9VDG1-F1
#
_cell.length_a   1.000
_cell.length_b   1.000
_cell.length_c   1.000
_cell.angle_alpha   90.00
_cell.angle_beta   90.00
_cell.angle_gamma   90.00
#
_symmetry.space_group_name_H-M   'P 1'
#
loop_
_entity.id
_entity.type
_entity.pdbx_description
1 polymer ?
#
loop_
_entity_poly.entity_id
_entity_poly.type
_entity_poly.pdbx_seq_one_letter_code
_entity_poly.pdbx_strand_id
1 'polypeptide(L)'
;MQLRDLVWVLPKKRIEELQRVEIVMDLDRPGIKGLQYHPDLHWLEKRGHAPDLHKVVHIPQAQSYVNLKKSNVQPWVILHEMAHAWHDQVVTFKDPEIIAAYRAAVESKKYDEVLHMKRKSTRHYALTDHKEYFAEGTEAYVGTNDFYPFVRPELKEHDPQFHAILEKIWGRP
;
A
#
# COMPACT_ATOMS: atom_id res chain seq x y z
N MET A 1 -6.49 13.05 5.51
CA MET A 1 -5.31 12.75 6.33
C MET A 1 -4.13 12.55 5.36
N GLN A 2 -2.98 13.17 5.62
CA GLN A 2 -1.80 13.26 4.74
C GLN A 2 -0.60 12.54 5.39
N LEU A 3 0.51 12.33 4.67
CA LEU A 3 1.70 11.66 5.21
C LEU A 3 2.23 12.27 6.52
N ARG A 4 2.10 13.60 6.69
CA ARG A 4 2.45 14.28 7.94
C ARG A 4 1.72 13.68 9.14
N ASP A 5 0.48 13.23 8.95
CA ASP A 5 -0.37 12.77 10.04
C ASP A 5 0.10 11.41 10.60
N LEU A 6 0.93 10.68 9.86
CA LEU A 6 1.52 9.42 10.32
C LEU A 6 2.28 9.57 11.63
N VAL A 7 2.92 10.73 11.85
CA VAL A 7 3.71 11.00 13.07
C VAL A 7 2.88 10.96 14.35
N TRP A 8 1.55 11.08 14.24
CA TRP A 8 0.62 11.02 15.37
C TRP A 8 0.07 9.62 15.62
N VAL A 9 0.16 8.72 14.63
CA VAL A 9 -0.50 7.40 14.68
C VAL A 9 0.47 6.22 14.64
N LEU A 10 1.73 6.43 14.23
CA LEU A 10 2.73 5.38 14.20
C LEU A 10 3.83 5.62 15.23
N PRO A 11 4.41 4.55 15.81
CA PRO A 11 5.58 4.65 16.66
C PRO A 11 6.75 5.34 15.94
N LYS A 12 7.55 6.11 16.69
CA LYS A 12 8.72 6.85 16.17
C LYS A 12 9.63 6.01 15.28
N LYS A 13 9.90 4.77 15.67
CA LYS A 13 10.71 3.83 14.88
C LYS A 13 10.17 3.62 13.45
N ARG A 14 8.84 3.48 13.30
CA ARG A 14 8.21 3.29 11.98
C ARG A 14 8.27 4.55 11.14
N ILE A 15 8.13 5.72 11.76
CA ILE A 15 8.33 7.00 11.09
C ILE A 15 9.76 7.12 10.56
N GLU A 16 10.77 6.80 11.39
CA GLU A 16 12.18 6.86 10.99
C GLU A 16 12.51 5.88 9.84
N GLU A 17 11.87 4.72 9.78
CA GLU A 17 12.01 3.77 8.68
C GLU A 17 11.32 4.29 7.40
N LEU A 18 10.09 4.77 7.51
CA LEU A 18 9.31 5.31 6.38
C LEU A 18 9.95 6.57 5.78
N GLN A 19 10.60 7.40 6.60
CA GLN A 19 11.30 8.61 6.15
C GLN A 19 12.56 8.33 5.32
N ARG A 20 13.07 7.09 5.32
CA ARG A 20 14.20 6.69 4.46
C ARG A 20 13.78 6.38 3.02
N VAL A 21 12.48 6.17 2.80
CA VAL A 21 11.94 5.88 1.47
C VAL A 21 11.92 7.16 0.66
N GLU A 22 12.64 7.16 -0.46
CA GLU A 22 12.64 8.28 -1.40
C GLU A 22 11.32 8.35 -2.18
N ILE A 23 10.79 9.57 -2.34
CA ILE A 23 9.62 9.85 -3.15
C ILE A 23 10.05 10.74 -4.30
N VAL A 24 9.92 10.24 -5.52
CA VAL A 24 10.20 10.98 -6.76
C VAL A 24 8.88 11.39 -7.40
N MET A 25 8.79 12.64 -7.85
CA MET A 25 7.64 13.15 -8.58
C MET A 25 8.08 13.75 -9.92
N ASP A 26 7.54 13.19 -10.99
CA ASP A 26 7.70 13.69 -12.35
C ASP A 26 6.49 14.55 -12.74
N LEU A 27 6.72 15.56 -13.60
CA LEU A 27 5.63 16.34 -14.18
C LEU A 27 4.73 15.45 -15.07
N ASP A 28 5.36 14.74 -15.99
CA ASP A 28 4.74 13.72 -16.86
C ASP A 28 5.81 12.75 -17.38
N ARG A 29 5.86 11.52 -16.84
CA ARG A 29 6.82 10.49 -17.21
C ARG A 29 6.27 9.60 -18.32
N PRO A 30 6.92 9.57 -19.50
CA PRO A 30 6.52 8.65 -20.56
C PRO A 30 6.67 7.17 -20.15
N GLY A 31 5.64 6.36 -20.44
CA GLY A 31 5.66 4.91 -20.28
C GLY A 31 5.29 4.39 -18.88
N ILE A 32 5.20 5.25 -17.87
CA ILE A 32 4.78 4.88 -16.50
C ILE A 32 3.50 5.64 -16.16
N LYS A 33 2.51 4.94 -15.62
CA LYS A 33 1.21 5.50 -15.22
C LYS A 33 0.84 4.99 -13.83
N GLY A 34 0.08 5.79 -13.10
CA GLY A 34 -0.30 5.46 -11.72
C GLY A 34 0.86 5.65 -10.76
N LEU A 35 0.54 5.86 -9.49
CA LEU A 35 1.57 5.77 -8.45
C LEU A 35 2.09 4.34 -8.40
N GLN A 36 3.39 4.17 -8.15
CA GLN A 36 3.98 2.84 -7.97
C GLN A 36 5.33 2.89 -7.27
N TYR A 37 5.60 1.89 -6.46
CA TYR A 37 6.93 1.49 -6.00
C TYR A 37 7.65 0.64 -7.06
N HIS A 38 8.95 0.84 -7.28
CA HIS A 38 9.73 0.07 -8.27
C HIS A 38 10.72 -0.90 -7.61
N PRO A 39 10.32 -2.14 -7.29
CA PRO A 39 11.22 -3.12 -6.66
C PRO A 39 12.25 -3.74 -7.63
N ASP A 40 11.96 -3.71 -8.93
CA ASP A 40 12.71 -4.46 -9.95
C ASP A 40 13.54 -3.52 -10.85
N LEU A 41 14.85 -3.48 -10.62
CA LEU A 41 15.79 -2.74 -11.45
C LEU A 41 15.83 -3.24 -12.90
N HIS A 42 15.74 -4.55 -13.11
CA HIS A 42 15.80 -5.12 -14.45
C HIS A 42 14.58 -4.71 -15.28
N TRP A 43 13.40 -4.61 -14.64
CA TRP A 43 12.20 -4.09 -15.30
C TRP A 43 12.39 -2.65 -15.77
N LEU A 44 12.99 -1.79 -14.93
CA LEU A 44 13.29 -0.39 -15.27
C LEU A 44 14.23 -0.30 -16.48
N GLU A 45 15.36 -1.01 -16.43
CA GLU A 45 16.35 -1.04 -17.51
C GLU A 45 15.75 -1.53 -18.83
N LYS A 46 15.01 -2.64 -18.78
CA LYS A 46 14.36 -3.24 -19.96
C LYS A 46 13.32 -2.32 -20.60
N ARG A 47 12.70 -1.44 -19.82
CA ARG A 47 11.71 -0.45 -20.28
C ARG A 47 12.32 0.91 -20.62
N GLY A 48 13.65 1.06 -20.50
CA GLY A 48 14.35 2.31 -20.77
C GLY A 48 14.08 3.39 -19.72
N HIS A 49 13.76 2.99 -18.49
CA HIS A 49 13.58 3.90 -17.37
C HIS A 49 14.87 4.08 -16.59
N ALA A 50 15.03 5.27 -16.01
CA ALA A 50 16.21 5.63 -15.23
C ALA A 50 16.41 4.66 -14.04
N PRO A 51 17.63 4.12 -13.84
CA PRO A 51 17.95 3.20 -12.74
C PRO A 51 17.78 3.79 -11.34
N ASP A 52 17.84 5.11 -11.20
CA ASP A 52 17.64 5.85 -9.94
C ASP A 52 16.19 5.74 -9.42
N LEU A 53 15.24 5.29 -10.24
CA LEU A 53 13.91 4.92 -9.78
C LEU A 53 13.89 3.58 -9.02
N HIS A 54 14.98 2.82 -8.96
CA HIS A 54 14.98 1.56 -8.23
C HIS A 54 14.78 1.80 -6.73
N LYS A 55 13.79 1.11 -6.15
CA LYS A 55 13.40 1.21 -4.75
C LYS A 55 12.91 2.59 -4.29
N VAL A 56 12.32 3.37 -5.20
CA VAL A 56 11.64 4.63 -4.86
C VAL A 56 10.13 4.50 -5.02
N VAL A 57 9.39 5.31 -4.25
CA VAL A 57 7.98 5.57 -4.50
C VAL A 57 7.88 6.64 -5.58
N HIS A 58 7.25 6.30 -6.69
CA HIS A 58 7.21 7.17 -7.86
C HIS A 58 5.81 7.72 -8.12
N ILE A 59 5.72 9.04 -8.26
CA ILE A 59 4.57 9.78 -8.74
C ILE A 59 4.87 10.22 -10.17
N PRO A 60 4.58 9.41 -11.20
CA PRO A 60 5.02 9.68 -12.56
C PRO A 60 4.30 10.84 -13.24
N GLN A 61 3.14 11.27 -12.72
CA GLN A 61 2.30 12.29 -13.35
C GLN A 61 1.66 13.17 -12.29
N ALA A 62 2.19 14.37 -12.10
CA ALA A 62 1.73 15.32 -11.07
C ALA A 62 0.23 15.64 -11.19
N GLN A 63 -0.28 15.86 -12.42
CA GLN A 63 -1.69 16.18 -12.63
C GLN A 63 -2.62 15.03 -12.25
N SER A 64 -2.24 13.78 -12.57
CA SER A 64 -2.99 12.58 -12.19
C SER A 64 -3.06 12.44 -10.67
N TYR A 65 -1.95 12.69 -9.98
CA TYR A 65 -1.90 12.67 -8.52
C TYR A 65 -2.81 13.73 -7.88
N VAL A 66 -2.76 14.97 -8.38
CA VAL A 66 -3.63 16.06 -7.91
C VAL A 66 -5.11 15.70 -8.11
N ASN A 67 -5.47 15.13 -9.26
CA ASN A 67 -6.84 14.71 -9.55
C ASN A 67 -7.30 13.58 -8.63
N LEU A 68 -6.43 12.59 -8.36
CA LEU A 68 -6.71 11.50 -7.44
C LEU A 68 -6.97 12.04 -6.02
N LYS A 69 -6.13 12.96 -5.53
CA LYS A 69 -6.32 13.59 -4.21
C LYS A 69 -7.57 14.45 -4.14
N LYS A 70 -7.95 15.16 -5.21
CA LYS A 70 -9.23 15.88 -5.28
C LYS A 70 -10.44 14.94 -5.25
N SER A 71 -10.36 13.76 -5.88
CA SER A 71 -11.45 12.80 -5.90
C SER A 71 -11.70 12.12 -4.55
N ASN A 72 -10.66 12.06 -3.70
CA ASN A 72 -10.65 11.36 -2.42
C ASN A 72 -11.04 9.86 -2.50
N VAL A 73 -10.96 9.24 -3.69
CA VAL A 73 -11.25 7.82 -3.87
C VAL A 73 -10.18 6.96 -3.21
N GLN A 74 -8.91 7.34 -3.34
CA GLN A 74 -7.76 6.65 -2.71
C GLN A 74 -7.03 7.62 -1.77
N PRO A 75 -7.60 7.90 -0.58
CA PRO A 75 -7.04 8.89 0.34
C PRO A 75 -5.61 8.55 0.74
N TRP A 76 -5.27 7.26 0.82
CA TRP A 76 -4.01 6.73 1.33
C TRP A 76 -3.07 6.11 0.29
N VAL A 77 -3.27 6.37 -1.00
CA VAL A 77 -2.40 5.85 -2.08
C VAL A 77 -0.89 6.09 -1.90
N ILE A 78 -0.45 7.15 -1.21
CA ILE A 78 0.99 7.31 -0.94
C ILE A 78 1.44 6.32 0.14
N LEU A 79 0.63 6.13 1.18
CA LEU A 79 0.90 5.14 2.22
C LEU A 79 0.91 3.72 1.63
N HIS A 80 0.06 3.44 0.65
CA HIS A 80 0.08 2.21 -0.13
C HIS A 80 1.48 1.91 -0.69
N GLU A 81 2.01 2.85 -1.48
CA GLU A 81 3.33 2.68 -2.08
C GLU A 81 4.45 2.66 -1.04
N MET A 82 4.32 3.43 0.03
CA MET A 82 5.26 3.37 1.16
C MET A 82 5.20 2.02 1.89
N ALA A 83 4.03 1.36 1.95
CA ALA A 83 3.89 0.03 2.51
C ALA A 83 4.60 -1.00 1.64
N HIS A 84 4.51 -0.92 0.30
CA HIS A 84 5.34 -1.72 -0.58
C HIS A 84 6.84 -1.49 -0.35
N ALA A 85 7.27 -0.24 -0.29
CA ALA A 85 8.66 0.10 -0.04
C ALA A 85 9.16 -0.47 1.31
N TRP A 86 8.39 -0.30 2.38
CA TRP A 86 8.74 -0.81 3.70
C TRP A 86 8.77 -2.35 3.73
N HIS A 87 7.78 -3.00 3.10
CA HIS A 87 7.73 -4.47 3.00
C HIS A 87 8.93 -5.02 2.23
N ASP A 88 9.40 -4.35 1.17
CA ASP A 88 10.62 -4.77 0.46
C ASP A 88 11.90 -4.48 1.25
N GLN A 89 12.05 -3.25 1.76
CA GLN A 89 13.31 -2.72 2.25
C GLN A 89 13.62 -3.09 3.70
N VAL A 90 12.60 -3.31 4.53
CA VAL A 90 12.76 -3.56 5.98
C VAL A 90 12.49 -5.02 6.33
N VAL A 91 11.49 -5.63 5.69
CA VAL A 91 11.10 -7.02 5.97
C VAL A 91 11.65 -7.97 4.93
N THR A 92 11.37 -7.71 3.65
CA THR A 92 11.42 -8.56 2.44
C THR A 92 10.04 -9.08 2.01
N PHE A 93 9.77 -9.07 0.70
CA PHE A 93 8.58 -9.70 0.10
C PHE A 93 8.51 -11.22 0.27
N LYS A 94 9.49 -11.86 0.91
CA LYS A 94 9.49 -13.30 1.20
C LYS A 94 9.06 -13.61 2.63
N ASP A 95 8.51 -12.65 3.35
CA ASP A 95 8.04 -12.86 4.72
C ASP A 95 7.01 -14.00 4.79
N PRO A 96 7.31 -15.08 5.54
CA PRO A 96 6.45 -16.26 5.57
C PRO A 96 5.13 -16.01 6.30
N GLU A 97 5.09 -15.06 7.25
CA GLU A 97 3.89 -14.73 8.03
C GLU A 97 2.87 -14.00 7.14
N ILE A 98 3.31 -13.02 6.34
CA ILE A 98 2.48 -12.30 5.36
C ILE A 98 2.02 -13.25 4.24
N ILE A 99 2.90 -14.08 3.69
CA ILE A 99 2.54 -15.03 2.63
C ILE A 99 1.50 -16.04 3.13
N ALA A 100 1.64 -16.54 4.36
CA ALA A 100 0.67 -17.47 4.95
C ALA A 100 -0.69 -16.80 5.17
N ALA A 101 -0.71 -15.57 5.69
CA ALA A 101 -1.94 -14.81 5.88
C ALA A 101 -2.67 -14.52 4.55
N TYR A 102 -1.92 -14.12 3.51
CA TYR A 102 -2.47 -13.93 2.17
C TYR A 102 -3.11 -15.21 1.62
N ARG A 103 -2.43 -16.36 1.75
CA ARG A 103 -2.97 -17.65 1.30
C ARG A 103 -4.27 -18.01 2.02
N ALA A 104 -4.31 -17.81 3.34
CA ALA A 104 -5.52 -18.04 4.13
C ALA A 104 -6.67 -17.10 3.72
N ALA A 105 -6.37 -15.83 3.42
CA ALA A 105 -7.35 -14.86 2.93
C ALA A 105 -7.92 -15.21 1.55
N VAL A 106 -7.09 -15.73 0.64
CA VAL A 106 -7.52 -16.25 -0.67
C VAL A 106 -8.42 -17.48 -0.48
N GLU A 107 -8.01 -18.44 0.35
CA GLU A 107 -8.78 -19.67 0.59
C GLU A 107 -10.15 -19.37 1.24
N SER A 108 -10.22 -18.38 2.13
CA SER A 108 -11.45 -18.04 2.82
C SER A 108 -12.47 -17.29 1.95
N LYS A 109 -12.09 -16.81 0.75
CA LYS A 109 -12.94 -16.07 -0.20
C LYS A 109 -13.60 -14.80 0.34
N LYS A 110 -13.21 -14.34 1.53
CA LYS A 110 -13.85 -13.19 2.21
C LYS A 110 -13.66 -11.86 1.46
N TYR A 111 -12.64 -11.82 0.60
CA TYR A 111 -12.28 -10.67 -0.23
C TYR A 111 -12.76 -10.80 -1.69
N ASP A 112 -13.45 -11.89 -2.07
CA ASP A 112 -13.87 -12.15 -3.45
C ASP A 112 -14.94 -11.14 -3.93
N GLU A 113 -15.77 -10.64 -3.02
CA GLU A 113 -16.75 -9.61 -3.29
C GLU A 113 -16.90 -8.68 -2.07
N VAL A 114 -16.39 -7.46 -2.20
CA VAL A 114 -16.39 -6.44 -1.15
C VAL A 114 -16.90 -5.11 -1.69
N LEU A 115 -17.38 -4.24 -0.81
CA LEU A 115 -17.78 -2.90 -1.19
C LEU A 115 -16.53 -2.06 -1.54
N HIS A 116 -16.57 -1.36 -2.66
CA HIS A 116 -15.60 -0.34 -3.03
C HIS A 116 -16.19 1.05 -2.77
N MET A 117 -15.36 2.06 -2.46
CA MET A 117 -15.79 3.43 -2.14
C MET A 117 -16.68 4.09 -3.21
N LYS A 118 -16.57 3.62 -4.46
CA LYS A 118 -17.47 3.98 -5.57
C LYS A 118 -18.86 3.31 -5.50
N ARG A 119 -19.24 2.75 -4.36
CA ARG A 119 -20.55 2.11 -4.07
C ARG A 119 -20.88 0.92 -4.99
N LYS A 120 -19.86 0.15 -5.35
CA LYS A 120 -20.02 -1.08 -6.14
C LYS A 120 -19.39 -2.24 -5.38
N SER A 121 -20.02 -3.41 -5.45
CA SER A 121 -19.37 -4.66 -5.06
C SER A 121 -18.36 -5.06 -6.13
N THR A 122 -17.17 -5.48 -5.71
CA THR A 122 -16.10 -5.89 -6.61
C THR A 122 -15.11 -6.80 -5.89
N ARG A 123 -14.27 -7.50 -6.64
CA ARG A 123 -13.19 -8.29 -6.06
C ARG A 123 -12.12 -7.38 -5.48
N HIS A 124 -11.71 -7.63 -4.24
CA HIS A 124 -10.74 -6.76 -3.56
C HIS A 124 -9.37 -6.81 -4.25
N TYR A 125 -8.72 -5.65 -4.39
CA TYR A 125 -7.41 -5.54 -5.02
C TYR A 125 -6.29 -6.30 -4.28
N ALA A 126 -6.41 -6.41 -2.95
CA ALA A 126 -5.59 -7.23 -2.07
C ALA A 126 -5.43 -8.70 -2.52
N LEU A 127 -6.33 -9.22 -3.35
CA LEU A 127 -6.24 -10.58 -3.87
C LEU A 127 -5.38 -10.72 -5.13
N THR A 128 -4.68 -9.67 -5.56
CA THR A 128 -3.74 -9.68 -6.70
C THR A 128 -2.47 -10.45 -6.34
N ASP A 129 -1.80 -10.08 -5.25
CA ASP A 129 -0.70 -10.83 -4.66
C ASP A 129 -0.55 -10.46 -3.16
N HIS A 130 0.40 -11.10 -2.48
CA HIS A 130 0.64 -10.85 -1.05
C HIS A 130 1.24 -9.46 -0.76
N LYS A 131 1.80 -8.77 -1.76
CA LYS A 131 2.30 -7.40 -1.60
C LYS A 131 1.14 -6.42 -1.59
N GLU A 132 0.19 -6.60 -2.50
CA GLU A 132 -1.06 -5.83 -2.56
C GLU A 132 -1.91 -6.07 -1.32
N TYR A 133 -2.02 -7.33 -0.88
CA TYR A 133 -2.64 -7.66 0.41
C TYR A 133 -2.04 -6.87 1.57
N PHE A 134 -0.71 -6.79 1.64
CA PHE A 134 -0.02 -6.01 2.65
C PHE A 134 -0.30 -4.51 2.58
N ALA A 135 -0.26 -3.91 1.39
CA ALA A 135 -0.44 -2.48 1.20
C ALA A 135 -1.88 -2.03 1.48
N GLU A 136 -2.86 -2.74 0.93
CA GLU A 136 -4.30 -2.50 1.16
C GLU A 136 -4.68 -2.65 2.64
N GLY A 137 -4.17 -3.70 3.29
CA GLY A 137 -4.36 -3.89 4.74
C GLY A 137 -3.73 -2.78 5.57
N THR A 138 -2.58 -2.26 5.14
CA THR A 138 -1.91 -1.14 5.79
C THR A 138 -2.73 0.15 5.69
N GLU A 139 -3.37 0.41 4.54
CA GLU A 139 -4.31 1.52 4.40
C GLU A 139 -5.48 1.39 5.38
N ALA A 140 -6.12 0.22 5.46
CA ALA A 140 -7.21 -0.02 6.40
C ALA A 140 -6.77 0.10 7.87
N TYR A 141 -5.57 -0.39 8.20
CA TYR A 141 -5.07 -0.42 9.57
C TYR A 141 -4.65 0.96 10.10
N VAL A 142 -3.92 1.74 9.30
CA VAL A 142 -3.36 3.04 9.71
C VAL A 142 -4.30 4.20 9.37
N GLY A 143 -5.08 4.06 8.31
CA GLY A 143 -5.86 5.14 7.71
C GLY A 143 -7.23 4.69 7.23
N THR A 144 -7.45 4.77 5.92
CA THR A 144 -8.71 4.39 5.26
C THR A 144 -8.44 3.78 3.90
N ASN A 145 -8.87 2.55 3.69
CA ASN A 145 -8.77 1.89 2.39
C ASN A 145 -9.92 2.31 1.45
N ASP A 146 -9.78 2.09 0.14
CA ASP A 146 -10.84 2.31 -0.85
C ASP A 146 -11.71 1.06 -1.11
N PHE A 147 -11.29 -0.11 -0.61
CA PHE A 147 -12.06 -1.35 -0.52
C PHE A 147 -12.39 -1.69 0.93
N TYR A 148 -13.56 -2.30 1.16
CA TYR A 148 -13.91 -2.88 2.46
C TYR A 148 -13.00 -4.10 2.74
N PRO A 149 -12.41 -4.24 3.94
CA PRO A 149 -12.56 -3.38 5.11
C PRO A 149 -11.88 -2.02 4.95
N PHE A 150 -12.63 -0.94 5.17
CA PHE A 150 -12.17 0.42 4.95
C PHE A 150 -11.31 0.92 6.10
N VAL A 151 -11.58 0.49 7.33
CA VAL A 151 -10.92 0.99 8.54
C VAL A 151 -10.53 -0.14 9.50
N ARG A 152 -9.65 0.17 10.44
CA ARG A 152 -9.04 -0.81 11.35
C ARG A 152 -10.04 -1.68 12.13
N PRO A 153 -11.15 -1.16 12.69
CA PRO A 153 -12.15 -2.02 13.35
C PRO A 153 -12.77 -3.04 12.40
N GLU A 154 -13.12 -2.63 11.18
CA GLU A 154 -13.66 -3.52 10.16
C GLU A 154 -12.63 -4.57 9.75
N LEU A 155 -11.35 -4.18 9.61
CA LEU A 155 -10.27 -5.11 9.34
C LEU A 155 -10.12 -6.14 10.47
N LYS A 156 -10.27 -5.72 11.72
CA LYS A 156 -10.22 -6.62 12.87
C LYS A 156 -11.35 -7.65 12.87
N GLU A 157 -12.55 -7.25 12.46
CA GLU A 157 -13.70 -8.16 12.35
C GLU A 157 -13.59 -9.09 11.13
N HIS A 158 -13.19 -8.53 9.98
CA HIS A 158 -13.13 -9.24 8.71
C HIS A 158 -11.90 -10.17 8.59
N ASP A 159 -10.75 -9.70 9.06
CA ASP A 159 -9.48 -10.44 9.02
C ASP A 159 -8.67 -10.27 10.32
N PRO A 160 -9.10 -10.90 11.43
CA PRO A 160 -8.44 -10.75 12.72
C PRO A 160 -6.99 -11.25 12.73
N GLN A 161 -6.68 -12.28 11.93
CA GLN A 161 -5.31 -12.79 11.81
C GLN A 161 -4.40 -11.72 11.19
N PHE A 162 -4.85 -11.09 10.12
CA PHE A 162 -4.07 -10.06 9.44
C PHE A 162 -3.98 -8.77 10.25
N HIS A 163 -5.07 -8.39 10.93
CA HIS A 163 -5.05 -7.29 11.91
C HIS A 163 -3.95 -7.49 12.95
N ALA A 164 -3.80 -8.70 13.50
CA ALA A 164 -2.77 -9.00 14.50
C ALA A 164 -1.34 -8.86 13.93
N ILE A 165 -1.12 -9.29 12.68
CA ILE A 165 0.17 -9.11 11.98
C ILE A 165 0.47 -7.61 11.80
N LEU A 166 -0.51 -6.84 11.35
CA LEU A 166 -0.36 -5.40 11.16
C LEU A 166 -0.18 -4.66 12.49
N GLU A 167 -0.78 -5.13 13.60
CA GLU A 167 -0.54 -4.59 14.93
C GLU A 167 0.88 -4.84 15.42
N LYS A 168 1.45 -6.01 15.15
CA LYS A 168 2.86 -6.32 15.42
C LYS A 168 3.80 -5.45 14.58
N ILE A 169 3.44 -5.18 13.33
CA ILE A 169 4.26 -4.39 12.41
C ILE A 169 4.15 -2.90 12.72
N TRP A 170 2.96 -2.32 12.61
CA TRP A 170 2.73 -0.89 12.71
C TRP A 170 2.57 -0.39 14.15
N GLY A 171 2.36 -1.30 15.11
CA GLY A 171 2.11 -0.97 16.51
C GLY A 171 0.64 -0.63 16.78
N ARG A 172 0.30 -0.39 18.05
CA ARG A 172 -0.95 0.28 18.41
C ARG A 172 -0.73 1.80 18.32
N PRO A 173 -1.48 2.51 17.48
CA PRO A 173 -1.67 3.95 17.59
C PRO A 173 -2.15 4.34 19.00
#